data_AF-A0A9D8KFX1-F1
#
_entry.id   AF-A0A9D8KFX1-F1
#
_cell.length_a   1.000
_cell.length_b   1.000
_cell.length_c   1.000
_cell.angle_alpha   90.00
_cell.angle_beta   90.00
_cell.angle_gamma   90.00
#
_symmetry.space_group_name_H-M   'P 1'
#
loop_
_entity.id
_entity.type
_entity.pdbx_description
1 polymer ?
#
loop_
_entity_poly.entity_id
_entity_poly.type
_entity_poly.pdbx_seq_one_letter_code
_entity_poly.pdbx_strand_id
1 'polypeptide(L)'
;MLSFLKTLFHRATPIKLNILIYEEDGEWVAHCLQMDIVTTNDSEDSVKEDIIDLIKFHIICAIENDNVGYIFKMAPPEEWEKYLQSQNQNCDVRKIAISLNKEDHRIKPIPLREVECCFA
;
A
#
# COMPACT_ATOMS: atom_id res chain seq x y z
N MET A 1 1.12 22.53 25.96
CA MET A 1 0.23 21.43 25.52
C MET A 1 0.26 21.16 24.01
N LEU A 2 0.62 22.13 23.16
CA LEU A 2 0.73 21.97 21.69
C LEU A 2 2.07 21.39 21.17
N SER A 3 3.08 21.16 22.03
CA SER A 3 4.38 20.62 21.57
C SER A 3 4.43 19.09 21.52
N PHE A 4 3.54 18.39 22.24
CA PHE A 4 3.56 16.93 22.31
C PHE A 4 3.04 16.25 21.03
N LEU A 5 2.04 16.85 20.37
CA LEU A 5 1.51 16.36 19.09
C LEU A 5 2.47 16.58 17.91
N LYS A 6 3.33 17.63 17.97
CA LYS A 6 4.38 17.85 16.95
C LYS A 6 5.50 16.80 17.01
N THR A 7 5.76 16.25 18.18
CA THR A 7 6.82 15.23 18.39
C THR A 7 6.34 13.83 18.01
N LEU A 8 5.04 13.53 18.11
CA LEU A 8 4.49 12.22 17.75
C LEU A 8 4.67 11.91 16.25
N PHE A 9 4.51 12.91 15.38
CA PHE A 9 4.78 12.80 13.95
C PHE A 9 6.27 12.85 13.57
N HIS A 10 7.18 13.00 14.53
CA HIS A 10 8.64 12.96 14.29
C HIS A 10 9.23 11.55 14.47
N ARG A 11 8.42 10.58 14.90
CA ARG A 11 8.76 9.15 15.05
C ARG A 11 7.66 8.25 14.49
N ALA A 12 7.04 8.63 13.37
CA ALA A 12 6.12 7.73 12.69
C ALA A 12 6.92 6.54 12.15
N THR A 13 6.72 5.35 12.72
CA THR A 13 7.25 4.11 12.17
C THR A 13 6.77 4.01 10.73
N PRO A 14 7.65 3.81 9.75
CA PRO A 14 7.22 3.65 8.36
C PRO A 14 6.27 2.45 8.27
N ILE A 15 5.11 2.66 7.67
CA ILE A 15 4.07 1.63 7.50
C ILE A 15 4.54 0.67 6.42
N LYS A 16 4.45 -0.64 6.68
CA LYS A 16 4.71 -1.70 5.70
C LYS A 16 3.44 -2.10 4.95
N LEU A 17 3.48 -2.09 3.62
CA LEU A 17 2.37 -2.48 2.75
C LEU A 17 2.77 -3.65 1.84
N ASN A 18 2.29 -4.83 2.15
CA ASN A 18 2.54 -6.03 1.35
C ASN A 18 1.65 -6.00 0.11
N ILE A 19 2.24 -6.16 -1.08
CA ILE A 19 1.51 -6.14 -2.35
C ILE A 19 1.64 -7.48 -3.06
N LEU A 20 0.60 -8.30 -3.04
CA LEU A 20 0.58 -9.53 -3.81
C LEU A 20 0.25 -9.21 -5.28
N ILE A 21 1.08 -9.66 -6.24
CA ILE A 21 0.84 -9.46 -7.68
C ILE A 21 1.00 -10.79 -8.42
N TYR A 22 -0.04 -11.22 -9.14
CA TYR A 22 -0.02 -12.47 -9.89
C TYR A 22 -0.86 -12.35 -11.16
N GLU A 23 -0.67 -13.26 -12.11
CA GLU A 23 -1.52 -13.38 -13.29
C GLU A 23 -2.62 -14.43 -13.01
N GLU A 24 -3.87 -14.09 -13.32
CA GLU A 24 -5.02 -14.98 -13.21
C GLU A 24 -5.94 -14.73 -14.41
N ASP A 25 -6.31 -15.81 -15.11
CA ASP A 25 -7.19 -15.76 -16.29
C ASP A 25 -6.74 -14.79 -17.41
N GLY A 26 -5.43 -14.54 -17.53
CA GLY A 26 -4.85 -13.66 -18.54
C GLY A 26 -4.84 -12.17 -18.17
N GLU A 27 -5.23 -11.83 -16.94
CA GLU A 27 -5.12 -10.49 -16.36
C GLU A 27 -4.13 -10.49 -15.19
N TRP A 28 -3.45 -9.37 -15.00
CA TRP A 28 -2.65 -9.13 -13.81
C TRP A 28 -3.53 -8.62 -12.68
N VAL A 29 -3.38 -9.20 -11.49
CA VAL A 29 -4.10 -8.85 -10.28
C VAL A 29 -3.10 -8.32 -9.24
N ALA A 30 -3.42 -7.22 -8.56
CA ALA A 30 -2.63 -6.68 -7.46
C ALA A 30 -3.48 -6.42 -6.21
N HIS A 31 -3.03 -6.92 -5.06
CA HIS A 31 -3.68 -6.73 -3.76
C HIS A 31 -2.79 -5.96 -2.78
N CYS A 32 -3.31 -4.94 -2.11
CA CYS A 32 -2.69 -4.35 -0.92
C CYS A 32 -3.28 -4.97 0.35
N LEU A 33 -2.52 -5.85 1.00
CA LEU A 33 -3.07 -6.73 2.04
C LEU A 33 -3.47 -5.99 3.32
N GLN A 34 -2.84 -4.87 3.64
CA GLN A 34 -3.14 -4.06 4.83
C GLN A 34 -4.37 -3.17 4.67
N MET A 35 -4.83 -2.96 3.43
CA MET A 35 -5.94 -2.04 3.11
C MET A 35 -7.11 -2.72 2.41
N ASP A 36 -6.99 -4.01 2.06
CA ASP A 36 -8.03 -4.76 1.33
C ASP A 36 -8.41 -4.04 0.02
N ILE A 37 -7.39 -3.53 -0.67
CA ILE A 37 -7.50 -2.89 -1.98
C ILE A 37 -7.03 -3.89 -3.02
N VAL A 38 -7.81 -4.04 -4.08
CA VAL A 38 -7.49 -4.90 -5.22
C VAL A 38 -7.68 -4.11 -6.52
N THR A 39 -6.86 -4.39 -7.51
CA THR A 39 -7.03 -3.91 -8.89
C THR A 39 -6.55 -4.96 -9.88
N THR A 40 -7.06 -4.89 -11.12
CA THR A 40 -6.65 -5.74 -12.23
C THR A 40 -6.27 -4.91 -13.45
N ASN A 41 -5.37 -5.43 -14.29
CA ASN A 41 -4.98 -4.79 -15.55
C ASN A 41 -4.40 -5.84 -16.53
N ASP A 42 -4.37 -5.52 -17.83
CA ASP A 42 -3.82 -6.39 -18.87
C ASP A 42 -2.27 -6.44 -18.87
N SER A 43 -1.63 -5.61 -18.05
CA SER A 43 -0.16 -5.46 -18.00
C SER A 43 0.36 -5.40 -16.56
N GLU A 44 1.47 -6.09 -16.31
CA GLU A 44 2.17 -6.09 -15.03
C GLU A 44 2.58 -4.67 -14.59
N ASP A 45 3.06 -3.85 -15.51
CA ASP A 45 3.47 -2.48 -15.19
C ASP A 45 2.27 -1.61 -14.87
N SER A 46 1.16 -1.79 -15.59
CA SER A 46 -0.07 -1.01 -15.38
C SER A 46 -0.75 -1.39 -14.06
N VAL A 47 -0.83 -2.68 -13.71
CA VAL A 47 -1.42 -3.10 -12.42
C VAL A 47 -0.63 -2.56 -11.22
N LYS A 48 0.70 -2.44 -11.36
CA LYS A 48 1.58 -1.84 -10.33
C LYS A 48 1.34 -0.36 -10.15
N GLU A 49 1.15 0.38 -11.25
CA GLU A 49 0.82 1.81 -11.18
C GLU A 49 -0.56 2.02 -10.54
N ASP A 50 -1.55 1.23 -10.97
CA ASP A 50 -2.92 1.32 -10.48
C ASP A 50 -3.02 1.06 -8.97
N ILE A 51 -2.37 0.00 -8.46
CA ILE A 51 -2.45 -0.31 -7.02
C ILE A 51 -1.80 0.78 -6.17
N ILE A 52 -0.71 1.39 -6.66
CA ILE A 52 -0.05 2.51 -5.99
C ILE A 52 -0.98 3.73 -5.94
N ASP A 53 -1.66 4.04 -7.03
CA ASP A 53 -2.56 5.18 -7.12
C ASP A 53 -3.82 4.99 -6.27
N LEU A 54 -4.38 3.78 -6.21
CA LEU A 54 -5.47 3.45 -5.30
C LEU A 54 -5.05 3.57 -3.83
N ILE A 55 -3.87 3.10 -3.45
CA ILE A 55 -3.32 3.29 -2.09
C ILE A 55 -3.22 4.78 -1.74
N LYS A 56 -2.66 5.60 -2.66
CA LYS A 56 -2.57 7.05 -2.46
C LYS A 56 -3.95 7.67 -2.27
N PHE A 57 -4.88 7.36 -3.17
CA PHE A 57 -6.23 7.91 -3.15
C PHE A 57 -6.95 7.54 -1.85
N HIS A 58 -6.89 6.28 -1.43
CA HIS A 58 -7.48 5.80 -0.18
C HIS A 58 -6.94 6.55 1.04
N ILE A 59 -5.62 6.72 1.13
CA ILE A 59 -5.00 7.48 2.23
C ILE A 59 -5.41 8.96 2.19
N ILE A 60 -5.41 9.59 1.02
CA ILE A 60 -5.80 10.99 0.84
C ILE A 60 -7.26 11.19 1.27
N CYS A 61 -8.18 10.38 0.75
CA CYS A 61 -9.59 10.45 1.12
C CYS A 61 -9.81 10.24 2.62
N ALA A 62 -9.10 9.30 3.23
CA ALA A 62 -9.20 9.10 4.68
C ALA A 62 -8.71 10.31 5.48
N ILE A 63 -7.66 11.00 5.03
CA ILE A 63 -7.17 12.24 5.66
C ILE A 63 -8.18 13.38 5.47
N GLU A 64 -8.64 13.61 4.24
CA GLU A 64 -9.55 14.71 3.89
C GLU A 64 -10.90 14.62 4.61
N ASN A 65 -11.34 13.40 4.94
CA ASN A 65 -12.63 13.15 5.59
C ASN A 65 -12.51 12.84 7.09
N ASP A 66 -11.36 13.09 7.73
CA ASP A 66 -11.09 12.76 9.15
C ASP A 66 -11.38 11.29 9.52
N ASN A 67 -11.18 10.39 8.55
CA ASN A 67 -11.46 8.96 8.62
C ASN A 67 -10.18 8.11 8.70
N VAL A 68 -9.08 8.69 9.18
CA VAL A 68 -7.76 8.04 9.25
C VAL A 68 -7.76 6.74 10.06
N GLY A 69 -8.68 6.59 11.02
CA GLY A 69 -8.86 5.36 11.80
C GLY A 69 -9.35 4.15 10.98
N TYR A 70 -9.85 4.39 9.76
CA TYR A 70 -10.41 3.36 8.86
C TYR A 70 -9.51 3.06 7.66
N ILE A 71 -8.27 3.58 7.64
CA ILE A 71 -7.33 3.33 6.54
C ILE A 71 -6.99 1.83 6.43
N PHE A 72 -6.83 1.16 7.56
CA PHE A 72 -6.42 -0.24 7.59
C PHE A 72 -7.61 -1.17 7.70
N LYS A 73 -7.74 -2.04 6.70
CA LYS A 73 -8.67 -3.15 6.66
C LYS A 73 -7.88 -4.32 6.09
N MET A 74 -7.71 -5.39 6.88
CA MET A 74 -6.93 -6.52 6.41
C MET A 74 -7.68 -7.24 5.29
N ALA A 75 -6.96 -7.60 4.23
CA ALA A 75 -7.45 -8.49 3.19
C ALA A 75 -7.85 -9.85 3.79
N PRO A 76 -8.73 -10.61 3.11
CA PRO A 76 -9.12 -11.95 3.52
C PRO A 76 -7.92 -12.90 3.73
N PRO A 77 -8.04 -13.91 4.62
CA PRO A 77 -6.95 -14.84 4.91
C PRO A 77 -6.36 -15.54 3.68
N GLU A 78 -7.19 -15.87 2.70
CA GLU A 78 -6.78 -16.52 1.45
C GLU A 78 -5.72 -15.72 0.66
N GLU A 79 -5.82 -14.39 0.64
CA GLU A 79 -4.83 -13.54 -0.04
C GLU A 79 -3.52 -13.45 0.75
N TRP A 80 -3.59 -13.50 2.07
CA TRP A 80 -2.40 -13.62 2.92
C TRP A 80 -1.70 -14.97 2.73
N GLU A 81 -2.45 -16.05 2.58
CA GLU A 81 -1.89 -17.38 2.31
C GLU A 81 -1.14 -17.41 0.98
N LYS A 82 -1.73 -16.86 -0.09
CA LYS A 82 -1.06 -16.72 -1.40
C LYS A 82 0.23 -15.90 -1.30
N TYR A 83 0.20 -14.79 -0.57
CA TYR A 83 1.40 -13.97 -0.34
C TYR A 83 2.49 -14.72 0.44
N LEU A 84 2.14 -15.41 1.52
CA LEU A 84 3.10 -16.18 2.31
C LEU A 84 3.69 -17.36 1.52
N GLN A 85 2.90 -17.99 0.65
CA GLN A 85 3.37 -19.08 -0.22
C GLN A 85 4.37 -18.56 -1.27
N SER A 86 4.08 -17.41 -1.87
CA SER A 86 4.92 -16.81 -2.90
C SER A 86 6.24 -16.24 -2.36
N GLN A 87 6.32 -15.83 -1.08
CA GLN A 87 7.60 -15.45 -0.45
C GLN A 87 8.67 -16.56 -0.43
N ASN A 88 8.28 -17.83 -0.57
CA ASN A 88 9.22 -18.95 -0.66
C ASN A 88 9.73 -19.21 -2.10
N GLN A 89 9.23 -18.44 -3.05
CA GLN A 89 9.60 -18.47 -4.46
C GLN A 89 10.47 -17.22 -4.74
N ASN A 90 11.43 -17.29 -5.67
CA ASN A 90 12.33 -16.16 -5.98
C ASN A 90 11.52 -14.94 -6.47
N CYS A 91 11.13 -14.05 -5.55
CA CYS A 91 10.34 -12.85 -5.84
C CYS A 91 11.24 -11.61 -6.00
N ASP A 92 10.91 -10.76 -6.97
CA ASP A 92 11.56 -9.45 -7.14
C ASP A 92 11.00 -8.45 -6.12
N VAL A 93 11.68 -8.29 -4.99
CA VAL A 93 11.27 -7.35 -3.93
C VAL A 93 11.68 -5.93 -4.30
N ARG A 94 10.71 -5.07 -4.63
CA ARG A 94 10.95 -3.66 -5.00
C ARG A 94 10.53 -2.68 -3.91
N LYS A 95 11.48 -1.92 -3.36
CA LYS A 95 11.18 -0.85 -2.40
C LYS A 95 10.67 0.39 -3.13
N ILE A 96 9.37 0.67 -3.01
CA ILE A 96 8.75 1.88 -3.56
C ILE A 96 8.46 2.86 -2.42
N ALA A 97 8.98 4.08 -2.54
CA ALA A 97 8.61 5.19 -1.67
C ALA A 97 7.46 5.96 -2.32
N ILE A 98 6.29 5.95 -1.69
CA ILE A 98 5.14 6.72 -2.16
C ILE A 98 5.20 8.10 -1.53
N SER A 99 5.30 9.14 -2.35
CA SER A 99 5.07 10.51 -1.91
C SER A 99 3.61 10.86 -2.17
N LEU A 100 2.86 11.20 -1.12
CA LEU A 100 1.61 11.94 -1.29
C LEU A 100 1.99 13.37 -1.74
N ASN A 101 1.36 13.88 -2.80
CA ASN A 101 1.78 15.12 -3.46
C ASN A 101 1.49 16.38 -2.63
N LYS A 102 2.19 17.46 -3.02
CA LYS A 102 2.74 18.56 -2.21
C LYS A 102 1.83 19.77 -1.90
N GLU A 103 0.60 19.82 -2.42
CA GLU A 103 -0.17 21.09 -2.36
C GLU A 103 -0.77 21.41 -0.99
N ASP A 104 -0.95 20.41 -0.12
CA ASP A 104 -1.26 20.66 1.28
C ASP A 104 0.02 20.59 2.12
N HIS A 105 0.54 21.77 2.49
CA HIS A 105 1.76 21.95 3.28
C HIS A 105 1.64 21.36 4.69
N ARG A 106 0.46 20.87 5.07
CA ARG A 106 0.15 20.21 6.35
C ARG A 106 0.40 18.70 6.31
N ILE A 107 0.43 18.09 5.12
CA ILE A 107 0.61 16.65 4.98
C ILE A 107 2.11 16.37 4.78
N LYS A 108 2.75 15.83 5.82
CA LYS A 108 4.13 15.34 5.69
C LYS A 108 4.14 14.09 4.81
N PRO A 109 5.20 13.86 4.02
CA PRO A 109 5.37 12.60 3.31
C PRO A 109 5.23 11.44 4.29
N ILE A 110 4.33 10.49 4.01
CA ILE A 110 4.24 9.25 4.77
C ILE A 110 5.29 8.32 4.17
N PRO A 111 6.36 7.96 4.91
CA PRO A 111 7.31 6.98 4.43
C PRO A 111 6.61 5.61 4.46
N LEU A 112 6.03 5.19 3.33
CA LEU A 112 5.65 3.80 3.14
C LEU A 112 6.94 3.01 2.93
N ARG A 113 7.20 2.02 3.78
CA ARG A 113 8.30 1.08 3.57
C ARG A 113 7.72 -0.16 2.94
N GLU A 114 8.31 -0.58 1.83
CA GLU A 114 8.23 -1.95 1.32
C GLU A 114 6.87 -2.30 0.75
N VAL A 115 6.78 -2.19 -0.58
CA VAL A 115 5.87 -2.93 -1.44
C VAL A 115 6.60 -4.23 -1.77
N GLU A 116 6.15 -5.34 -1.20
CA GLU A 116 6.76 -6.64 -1.49
C GLU A 116 5.92 -7.33 -2.55
N CYS A 117 6.34 -7.25 -3.82
CA CYS A 117 5.71 -7.94 -4.94
C CYS A 117 6.10 -9.42 -4.89
N CYS A 118 5.11 -10.30 -4.74
CA CYS A 118 5.36 -11.73 -4.79
C CYS A 118 4.66 -12.34 -6.02
N PHE A 119 5.45 -12.96 -6.90
CA PHE A 119 4.99 -13.68 -8.09
C PHE A 119 4.61 -15.10 -7.68
N ALA A 120 3.47 -15.59 -8.14
CA ALA A 120 3.08 -16.99 -8.14
C ALA A 120 3.02 -17.51 -9.59
#